data_AF-A0A9Q7WIF7-F1
#
_entry.id   AF-A0A9Q7WIF7-F1
#
_cell.length_a   1.000
_cell.length_b   1.000
_cell.length_c   1.000
_cell.angle_alpha   90.00
_cell.angle_beta   90.00
_cell.angle_gamma   90.00
#
_symmetry.space_group_name_H-M   'P 1'
#
loop_
_entity.id
_entity.type
_entity.pdbx_description
1 polymer ?
#
loop_
_entity_poly.entity_id
_entity_poly.type
_entity_poly.pdbx_seq_one_letter_code
_entity_poly.pdbx_strand_id
1 'polypeptide(L)'
;MNKQLAGAVMDYEFQCIADNFDAKVKCQHHRGCRRQAQWVLTFHSCGPKLLCTQHLNRFNGLVESVLAAGKLPFCVACKKRCHSSDELFTARRLDCHVHLERDPRRRVGG
;
A
#
# COMPACT_ATOMS: atom_id res chain seq x y z
N MET A 1 14.82 25.06 1.97
CA MET A 1 13.50 24.90 2.63
C MET A 1 12.63 24.03 1.74
N ASN A 2 12.34 22.78 2.09
CA ASN A 2 11.50 21.88 1.28
C ASN A 2 10.50 21.16 2.19
N LYS A 3 9.32 21.77 2.38
CA LYS A 3 8.16 21.18 3.05
C LYS A 3 6.99 21.15 2.06
N GLN A 4 7.06 20.39 0.97
CA GLN A 4 5.92 20.30 0.04
C GLN A 4 5.68 18.93 -0.62
N LEU A 5 6.48 17.89 -0.30
CA LEU A 5 6.29 16.56 -0.92
C LEU A 5 5.37 15.60 -0.13
N ALA A 6 4.95 15.97 1.09
CA ALA A 6 4.10 15.11 1.91
C ALA A 6 2.61 15.13 1.51
N GLY A 7 2.14 16.21 0.86
CA GLY A 7 0.73 16.32 0.42
C GLY A 7 0.41 15.46 -0.81
N ALA A 8 1.25 15.53 -1.84
CA ALA A 8 0.97 14.86 -3.12
C ALA A 8 1.01 13.32 -3.06
N VAL A 9 1.81 12.73 -2.15
CA VAL A 9 1.87 11.26 -1.98
C VAL A 9 0.62 10.77 -1.24
N MET A 10 0.15 11.53 -0.24
CA MET A 10 -1.10 11.25 0.47
C MET A 10 -2.31 11.35 -0.48
N ASP A 11 -2.32 12.34 -1.37
CA ASP A 11 -3.42 12.55 -2.32
C ASP A 11 -3.55 11.39 -3.32
N TYR A 12 -2.43 10.82 -3.81
CA TYR A 12 -2.48 9.68 -4.75
C TYR A 12 -2.91 8.38 -4.05
N GLU A 13 -2.36 8.07 -2.88
CA GLU A 13 -2.77 6.88 -2.13
C GLU A 13 -4.25 6.95 -1.78
N PHE A 14 -4.71 8.12 -1.31
CA PHE A 14 -6.11 8.37 -1.01
C PHE A 14 -6.99 8.28 -2.26
N GLN A 15 -6.61 8.91 -3.37
CA GLN A 15 -7.35 8.82 -4.63
C GLN A 15 -7.42 7.38 -5.13
N CYS A 16 -6.32 6.63 -5.02
CA CYS A 16 -6.29 5.22 -5.42
C CYS A 16 -7.21 4.36 -4.54
N ILE A 17 -7.26 4.62 -3.23
CA ILE A 17 -8.20 3.94 -2.33
C ILE A 17 -9.64 4.36 -2.66
N ALA A 18 -9.90 5.65 -2.86
CA ALA A 18 -11.22 6.21 -3.14
C ALA A 18 -11.79 5.73 -4.49
N ASP A 19 -11.00 5.79 -5.57
CA ASP A 19 -11.38 5.33 -6.91
C ASP A 19 -11.71 3.84 -6.94
N ASN A 20 -11.19 3.08 -5.98
CA ASN A 20 -11.27 1.63 -5.95
C ASN A 20 -12.03 1.10 -4.73
N PHE A 21 -12.68 1.98 -3.97
CA PHE A 21 -13.36 1.66 -2.71
C PHE A 21 -14.47 0.61 -2.88
N ASP A 22 -15.20 0.67 -3.99
CA ASP A 22 -16.28 -0.28 -4.34
C ASP A 22 -15.90 -1.32 -5.41
N ALA A 23 -14.69 -1.24 -5.95
CA ALA A 23 -14.31 -2.05 -7.10
C ALA A 23 -13.69 -3.40 -6.70
N LYS A 24 -14.09 -4.49 -7.39
CA LYS A 24 -13.38 -5.78 -7.39
C LYS A 24 -12.06 -5.67 -8.18
N VAL A 25 -11.21 -4.72 -7.83
CA VAL A 25 -9.98 -4.45 -8.57
C VAL A 25 -9.10 -5.68 -8.56
N LYS A 26 -8.53 -6.01 -9.72
CA LYS A 26 -7.67 -7.18 -9.84
C LYS A 26 -6.28 -6.86 -9.31
N CYS A 27 -5.67 -7.86 -8.70
CA CYS A 27 -4.25 -7.83 -8.34
C CYS A 27 -3.39 -7.51 -9.58
N GLN A 28 -2.55 -6.49 -9.48
CA GLN A 28 -1.66 -5.98 -10.52
C GLN A 28 -0.31 -6.71 -10.57
N HIS A 29 -0.25 -7.94 -10.03
CA HIS A 29 0.95 -8.75 -10.17
C HIS A 29 1.18 -9.11 -11.66
N HIS A 30 2.43 -8.97 -12.13
CA HIS A 30 2.81 -9.08 -13.54
C HIS A 30 2.46 -10.41 -14.23
N ARG A 31 2.11 -11.46 -13.47
CA ARG A 31 1.72 -12.79 -14.01
C ARG A 31 0.21 -12.96 -14.23
N GLY A 32 -0.56 -11.87 -14.33
CA GLY A 32 -1.99 -11.94 -14.62
C GLY A 32 -2.82 -12.56 -13.48
N CYS A 33 -2.55 -12.14 -12.24
CA CYS A 33 -3.29 -12.64 -11.09
C CYS A 33 -4.79 -12.27 -11.19
N ARG A 34 -5.66 -13.29 -11.09
CA ARG A 34 -7.13 -13.09 -11.14
C ARG A 34 -7.77 -12.77 -9.79
N ARG A 35 -7.00 -12.81 -8.70
CA ARG A 35 -7.52 -12.54 -7.35
C ARG A 35 -7.79 -11.05 -7.16
N GLN A 36 -8.77 -10.74 -6.33
CA GLN A 36 -9.06 -9.37 -5.94
C GLN A 36 -7.88 -8.78 -5.15
N ALA A 37 -7.53 -7.53 -5.44
CA ALA A 37 -6.60 -6.76 -4.66
C ALA A 37 -7.23 -6.39 -3.31
N GLN A 38 -6.43 -6.44 -2.25
CA GLN A 38 -6.85 -6.06 -0.89
C GLN A 38 -5.88 -5.05 -0.28
N TRP A 39 -4.80 -4.73 -0.99
CA TRP A 39 -3.69 -3.93 -0.49
C TRP A 39 -3.21 -2.96 -1.54
N VAL A 40 -2.95 -1.73 -1.13
CA VAL A 40 -2.17 -0.73 -1.85
C VAL A 40 -0.73 -0.82 -1.35
N LEU A 41 0.19 -1.04 -2.27
CA LEU A 41 1.62 -1.13 -2.00
C LEU A 41 2.34 0.07 -2.60
N THR A 42 2.81 1.00 -1.78
CA THR A 42 3.50 2.19 -2.26
C THR A 42 4.99 2.01 -2.13
N PHE A 43 5.68 1.88 -3.26
CA PHE A 43 7.14 1.89 -3.28
C PHE A 43 7.62 3.30 -2.96
N HIS A 44 8.71 3.43 -2.20
CA HIS A 44 9.36 4.59 -1.55
C HIS A 44 9.37 5.98 -2.24
N SER A 45 8.73 6.15 -3.38
CA SER A 45 7.99 7.32 -3.91
C SER A 45 7.74 7.12 -5.42
N CYS A 46 7.60 5.87 -5.87
CA CYS A 46 7.60 5.53 -7.31
C CYS A 46 6.22 5.15 -7.86
N GLY A 47 5.18 5.24 -7.04
CA GLY A 47 3.81 4.91 -7.39
C GLY A 47 3.35 3.57 -6.79
N PRO A 48 2.05 3.45 -6.49
CA PRO A 48 1.54 2.28 -5.81
C PRO A 48 1.20 1.13 -6.76
N LYS A 49 1.06 -0.05 -6.17
CA LYS A 49 0.54 -1.25 -6.82
C LYS A 49 -0.53 -1.90 -5.98
N LEU A 50 -1.57 -2.36 -6.65
CA LEU A 50 -2.67 -3.08 -6.02
C LEU A 50 -2.37 -4.57 -5.97
N LEU A 51 -2.29 -5.16 -4.78
CA LEU A 51 -1.94 -6.57 -4.60
C LEU A 51 -3.02 -7.32 -3.81
N CYS A 52 -3.19 -8.60 -4.12
CA CYS A 52 -3.89 -9.52 -3.22
C CYS A 52 -2.99 -9.94 -2.06
N THR A 53 -3.58 -10.39 -0.95
CA THR A 53 -2.84 -10.80 0.25
C THR A 53 -1.73 -11.83 -0.04
N GLN A 54 -1.96 -12.78 -0.95
CA GLN A 54 -0.94 -13.77 -1.30
C GLN A 54 0.31 -13.13 -1.95
N HIS A 55 0.12 -12.19 -2.88
CA HIS A 55 1.25 -11.55 -3.56
C HIS A 55 1.96 -10.56 -2.65
N LEU A 56 1.25 -9.91 -1.73
CA LEU A 56 1.88 -9.13 -0.66
C LEU A 56 2.78 -10.01 0.20
N ASN A 57 2.26 -11.12 0.74
CA ASN A 57 3.05 -12.01 1.60
C ASN A 57 4.29 -12.57 0.88
N ARG A 58 4.14 -12.95 -0.40
CA ARG A 58 5.28 -13.40 -1.21
C ARG A 58 6.32 -12.30 -1.41
N PHE A 59 5.88 -11.06 -1.61
CA PHE A 59 6.78 -9.93 -1.76
C PHE A 59 7.53 -9.64 -0.45
N ASN A 60 6.82 -9.65 0.69
CA ASN A 60 7.45 -9.50 2.02
C ASN A 60 8.51 -10.56 2.26
N GLY A 61 8.20 -11.84 2.03
CA GLY A 61 9.19 -12.92 2.19
C GLY A 61 10.40 -12.78 1.28
N LEU A 62 10.23 -12.25 0.06
CA LEU A 62 11.36 -11.93 -0.82
C LEU A 62 12.21 -10.79 -0.26
N VAL A 63 11.61 -9.72 0.26
CA VAL A 63 12.36 -8.62 0.88
C VAL A 63 13.10 -9.08 2.13
N GLU A 64 12.43 -9.84 3.00
CA GLU A 64 13.01 -10.41 4.22
C GLU A 64 14.19 -11.33 3.90
N SER A 65 14.06 -12.24 2.92
CA SER A 65 15.16 -13.11 2.52
C SER A 65 16.37 -12.36 1.97
N VAL A 66 16.15 -11.25 1.23
CA VAL A 66 17.23 -10.39 0.74
C VAL A 66 17.96 -9.72 1.90
N LEU A 67 17.21 -9.16 2.86
CA LEU A 67 17.76 -8.53 4.05
C LEU A 67 18.51 -9.55 4.92
N ALA A 68 17.95 -10.75 5.12
CA ALA A 68 18.58 -11.83 5.87
C ALA A 68 19.89 -12.32 5.23
N ALA A 69 20.01 -12.22 3.90
CA ALA A 69 21.25 -12.49 3.17
C ALA A 69 22.28 -11.34 3.25
N GLY A 70 22.03 -10.30 4.05
CA GLY A 70 22.88 -9.11 4.17
C GLY A 70 22.87 -8.23 2.92
N LYS A 71 21.90 -8.41 2.02
CA LYS A 71 21.77 -7.62 0.79
C LYS A 71 20.72 -6.54 0.97
N LEU A 72 20.91 -5.44 0.26
CA LEU A 72 19.94 -4.35 0.24
C LEU A 72 18.85 -4.63 -0.81
N PRO A 73 17.56 -4.69 -0.41
CA PRO A 73 16.49 -4.70 -1.39
C PRO A 73 16.48 -3.39 -2.17
N PHE A 74 15.88 -3.42 -3.36
CA PHE A 74 15.81 -2.25 -4.23
C PHE A 74 14.43 -2.06 -4.82
N CYS A 75 14.10 -0.81 -5.10
CA CYS A 75 12.88 -0.46 -5.79
C CYS A 75 12.92 -0.87 -7.25
N VAL A 76 11.96 -1.66 -7.68
CA VAL A 76 11.91 -2.13 -9.08
C VAL A 76 11.72 -0.98 -10.08
N ALA A 77 11.16 0.14 -9.66
CA ALA A 77 10.88 1.30 -10.50
C ALA A 77 12.11 2.21 -10.70
N CYS A 78 12.73 2.71 -9.62
CA CYS A 78 13.86 3.64 -9.72
C CYS A 78 15.23 3.03 -9.38
N LYS A 79 15.28 1.73 -9.04
CA LYS A 79 16.48 0.97 -8.68
C LYS A 79 17.22 1.45 -7.42
N LYS A 80 16.66 2.41 -6.66
CA LYS A 80 17.22 2.83 -5.36
C LYS A 80 17.25 1.64 -4.39
N ARG A 81 18.37 1.47 -3.70
CA ARG A 81 18.54 0.49 -2.63
C ARG A 81 18.00 1.05 -1.31
N CYS A 82 17.38 0.20 -0.53
CA CYS A 82 16.76 0.55 0.75
C CYS A 82 17.37 -0.33 1.86
N HIS A 83 17.50 0.21 3.05
CA HIS A 83 18.11 -0.46 4.21
C HIS A 83 17.10 -1.30 5.00
N SER A 84 15.80 -1.08 4.79
CA SER A 84 14.72 -1.83 5.44
C SER A 84 13.54 -2.04 4.50
N SER A 85 12.63 -2.94 4.88
CA SER A 85 11.33 -3.13 4.22
C SER A 85 10.51 -1.84 4.22
N ASP A 86 10.50 -1.14 5.35
CA ASP A 86 9.68 0.05 5.57
C ASP A 86 10.20 1.26 4.78
N GLU A 87 11.51 1.32 4.54
CA GLU A 87 12.08 2.29 3.60
C GLU A 87 11.71 1.95 2.16
N LEU A 88 11.59 0.66 1.82
CA LEU A 88 11.32 0.21 0.46
C LEU A 88 9.87 0.42 0.04
N PHE A 89 8.92 0.07 0.91
CA PHE A 89 7.50 0.19 0.62
C PHE A 89 6.64 0.31 1.88
N THR A 90 5.46 0.89 1.70
CA THR A 90 4.36 0.84 2.67
C THR A 90 3.23 -0.03 2.11
N ALA A 91 2.52 -0.73 3.00
CA ALA A 91 1.34 -1.51 2.64
C ALA A 91 0.14 -1.00 3.42
N ARG A 92 -0.93 -0.64 2.72
CA ARG A 92 -2.21 -0.21 3.29
C ARG A 92 -3.32 -1.10 2.79
N ARG A 93 -4.28 -1.46 3.64
CA ARG A 93 -5.45 -2.22 3.19
C ARG A 93 -6.40 -1.34 2.40
N LEU A 94 -7.00 -1.94 1.37
CA LEU A 94 -8.21 -1.46 0.71
C LEU A 94 -9.41 -1.92 1.56
N ASP A 95 -9.61 -1.35 2.75
CA ASP A 95 -10.71 -1.80 3.60
C ASP A 95 -12.05 -1.27 3.05
N CYS A 96 -12.92 -2.18 2.57
CA CYS A 96 -14.35 -1.94 2.33
C CYS A 96 -15.18 -1.87 3.64
N HIS A 97 -14.52 -1.78 4.80
CA HIS A 97 -15.18 -1.58 6.08
C HIS A 97 -14.62 -0.34 6.74
N VAL A 98 -15.07 0.81 6.26
CA VAL A 98 -15.37 1.87 7.21
C VAL A 98 -16.45 1.28 8.11
N HIS A 99 -16.05 0.76 9.27
CA HIS A 99 -16.91 0.95 10.43
C HIS A 99 -17.22 2.43 10.41
N LEU A 100 -18.45 2.79 10.00
CA LEU A 100 -19.07 4.01 10.47
C LEU A 100 -18.89 3.93 11.97
N GLU A 101 -17.83 4.58 12.48
CA GLU A 101 -17.72 4.89 13.88
C GLU A 101 -19.02 5.63 14.15
N ARG A 102 -19.94 4.92 14.80
CA ARG A 102 -21.12 5.50 15.41
C ARG A 102 -20.58 6.67 16.20
N ASP A 103 -20.82 7.87 15.69
CA ASP A 103 -20.53 9.10 16.39
C ASP A 103 -21.08 8.97 17.83
N PRO A 104 -20.21 8.89 18.85
CA PRO A 104 -20.69 8.77 20.22
C PRO A 104 -21.38 10.06 20.71
N ARG A 105 -21.46 11.12 19.88
CA ARG A 105 -22.15 12.37 20.22
C ARG A 105 -23.63 12.41 19.85
N ARG A 106 -24.19 11.40 19.16
CA ARG A 106 -25.65 11.24 19.03
C ARG A 106 -26.25 10.44 20.20
N ARG A 107 -26.01 10.92 21.42
CA ARG A 107 -26.88 10.73 22.58
C ARG A 107 -26.78 11.95 23.48
N VAL A 108 -27.38 13.07 23.10
CA VAL A 108 -28.01 13.99 24.06
C VAL A 108 -29.11 14.77 23.35
N GLY A 109 -30.30 14.80 23.96
CA GLY A 109 -31.47 15.58 23.56
C GLY A 109 -32.52 14.67 22.93
N GLY A 110 -33.54 14.20 23.64
CA GLY A 110 -34.32 14.88 24.67
C GLY A 110 -35.75 14.90 24.18
#